data_AF-A0A9W9LCC8-F1
#
_entry.id   AF-A0A9W9LCC8-F1
#
_cell.length_a   1.000
_cell.length_b   1.000
_cell.length_c   1.000
_cell.angle_alpha   90.00
_cell.angle_beta   90.00
_cell.angle_gamma   90.00
#
_symmetry.space_group_name_H-M   'P 1'
#
loop_
_entity.id
_entity.type
_entity.pdbx_description
1 polymer ?
#
loop_
_entity_poly.entity_id
_entity_poly.type
_entity_poly.pdbx_seq_one_letter_code
_entity_poly.pdbx_strand_id
1 'polypeptide(L)'
;MPSPFLTPGSTAGPDTVALLHLRRDQTIPTILRTFDDQNLGYKEGKVSNTRFGSFPHSTLIDQPWGSQIAASKVDTGSRGRRGPSKRKADELDTPGTTTGADDDTPSLSKPVAAGSGFLHLMYPTPESWTLSLPHRTQVVYTPDYSYILHRLRARAGGTVIEAGAGSGSFTHAAVRAVFNGYPQEQPANKKQRLGKVCSFEFHEQRAKAVRQEISDHGLNGLVEVTHRDVYEGGFLLGDPQTGQSPKANAIFLDLPAPWLALKHLVRKPASGAESPLDPNSAAYLCTFSPCLEQAEKTIRVMRQLSWLNISMVEVNHNRIDVKRERIGLDCEGIRGATVYPKTVEEAVVKLQEDDERAKRLRQAHYDGKTDDPKVQEDKTRSSKESAIPASTGPSYSQGRLIHRSEPELKTHTSYLVFAVLPRDWTEEDEQKCRQQWPSQKLDAPEPKGGKSRRQAKREAKEKCMEEIKAGENAQPTVEKVEEGNEA
;
A
#
# COMPACT_ATOMS: atom_id res chain seq x y z
N MET A 1 -1.12 -2.96 -24.04
CA MET A 1 0.19 -3.31 -23.47
C MET A 1 0.00 -3.65 -22.00
N PRO A 2 0.69 -4.66 -21.46
CA PRO A 2 0.69 -4.95 -20.04
C PRO A 2 1.20 -3.76 -19.24
N SER A 3 0.60 -3.53 -18.07
CA SER A 3 1.00 -2.46 -17.16
C SER A 3 2.29 -2.84 -16.42
N PRO A 4 3.32 -1.98 -16.41
CA PRO A 4 4.54 -2.22 -15.64
C PRO A 4 4.30 -2.25 -14.11
N PHE A 5 3.14 -1.77 -13.63
CA PHE A 5 2.73 -1.88 -12.23
C PHE A 5 2.35 -3.31 -11.81
N LEU A 6 1.97 -4.16 -12.76
CA LEU A 6 1.41 -5.49 -12.51
C LEU A 6 2.30 -6.61 -13.06
N THR A 7 2.83 -6.40 -14.26
CA THR A 7 3.70 -7.36 -14.96
C THR A 7 4.92 -6.62 -15.53
N PRO A 8 5.84 -6.13 -14.66
CA PRO A 8 7.05 -5.50 -15.14
C PRO A 8 7.88 -6.52 -15.93
N GLY A 9 8.24 -6.18 -17.18
CA GLY A 9 9.22 -6.95 -17.95
C GLY A 9 10.62 -6.87 -17.32
N SER A 10 11.63 -7.46 -17.98
CA SER A 10 13.02 -7.40 -17.50
C SER A 10 13.67 -6.02 -17.66
N THR A 11 13.24 -5.26 -18.66
CA THR A 11 13.80 -3.96 -19.05
C THR A 11 12.74 -2.88 -19.11
N ALA A 12 13.19 -1.62 -19.08
CA ALA A 12 12.33 -0.46 -19.21
C ALA A 12 12.01 -0.18 -20.69
N GLY A 13 10.73 -0.27 -21.05
CA GLY A 13 10.28 -0.10 -22.44
C GLY A 13 9.95 1.35 -22.80
N PRO A 14 9.93 1.69 -24.10
CA PRO A 14 9.40 2.98 -24.57
C PRO A 14 7.90 3.09 -24.28
N ASP A 15 7.43 4.32 -24.06
CA ASP A 15 6.05 4.69 -23.73
C ASP A 15 5.49 4.00 -22.47
N THR A 16 6.38 3.56 -21.58
CA THR A 16 6.04 3.01 -20.28
C THR A 16 6.40 3.97 -19.15
N VAL A 17 5.62 3.93 -18.07
CA VAL A 17 5.92 4.68 -16.86
C VAL A 17 7.07 4.02 -16.09
N ALA A 18 8.05 4.84 -15.72
CA ALA A 18 9.21 4.46 -14.94
C ALA A 18 9.40 5.42 -13.76
N LEU A 19 10.03 4.92 -12.70
CA LEU A 19 10.33 5.72 -11.51
C LEU A 19 11.83 5.99 -11.43
N LEU A 20 12.20 7.27 -11.50
CA LEU A 20 13.57 7.74 -11.35
C LEU A 20 13.88 7.94 -9.88
N HIS A 21 14.53 6.96 -9.26
CA HIS A 21 14.87 7.01 -7.85
C HIS A 21 16.19 7.77 -7.63
N LEU A 22 16.11 8.95 -7.01
CA LEU A 22 17.27 9.83 -6.81
C LEU A 22 17.87 9.68 -5.41
N ARG A 23 17.00 9.67 -4.40
CA ARG A 23 17.34 9.43 -2.98
C ARG A 23 16.11 8.91 -2.25
N ARG A 24 16.29 8.48 -0.99
CA ARG A 24 15.30 7.78 -0.16
C ARG A 24 13.84 8.28 -0.29
N ASP A 25 13.64 9.59 -0.25
CA ASP A 25 12.31 10.22 -0.30
C ASP A 25 12.15 11.14 -1.52
N GLN A 26 12.92 10.91 -2.59
CA GLN A 26 12.83 11.66 -3.83
C GLN A 26 12.89 10.71 -5.01
N THR A 27 11.71 10.42 -5.52
CA THR A 27 11.47 9.65 -6.74
C THR A 27 10.67 10.52 -7.69
N ILE A 28 11.02 10.52 -8.97
CA ILE A 28 10.32 11.28 -10.01
C ILE A 28 9.67 10.27 -10.97
N PRO A 29 8.34 10.29 -11.13
CA PRO A 29 7.69 9.49 -12.14
C PRO A 29 7.88 10.13 -13.51
N THR A 30 8.15 9.32 -14.53
CA THR A 30 8.24 9.80 -15.91
C THR A 30 7.76 8.73 -16.87
N ILE A 31 7.15 9.16 -17.98
CA ILE A 31 6.87 8.27 -19.10
C ILE A 31 8.10 8.29 -20.00
N LEU A 32 8.74 7.13 -20.16
CA LEU A 32 9.87 6.97 -21.04
C LEU A 32 9.40 7.19 -22.49
N ARG A 33 10.07 8.07 -23.23
CA ARG A 33 9.71 8.38 -24.61
C ARG A 33 10.98 8.51 -25.42
N THR A 34 10.95 8.04 -26.66
CA THR A 34 12.06 8.14 -27.60
C THR A 34 12.14 9.51 -28.26
N PHE A 35 11.04 10.26 -28.28
CA PHE A 35 10.94 11.60 -28.85
C PHE A 35 10.56 12.65 -27.80
N ASP A 36 10.87 13.91 -28.09
CA ASP A 36 10.55 15.05 -27.25
C ASP A 36 9.10 15.50 -27.51
N ASP A 37 8.19 15.06 -26.65
CA ASP A 37 6.76 15.41 -26.73
C ASP A 37 6.47 16.87 -26.39
N GLN A 38 7.38 17.53 -25.69
CA GLN A 38 7.22 18.92 -25.23
C GLN A 38 8.00 19.91 -26.13
N ASN A 39 8.70 19.42 -27.16
CA ASN A 39 9.55 20.21 -28.05
C ASN A 39 10.49 21.15 -27.27
N LEU A 40 11.06 20.66 -26.17
CA LEU A 40 12.09 21.34 -25.38
C LEU A 40 13.39 21.51 -26.20
N GLY A 41 13.53 20.78 -27.31
CA GLY A 41 14.51 21.01 -28.36
C GLY A 41 15.88 20.43 -28.05
N TYR A 42 15.99 19.52 -27.07
CA TYR A 42 17.21 18.78 -26.77
C TYR A 42 17.62 17.93 -27.98
N LYS A 43 18.93 17.87 -28.25
CA LYS A 43 19.46 17.08 -29.38
C LYS A 43 19.33 15.57 -29.13
N GLU A 44 19.21 15.20 -27.86
CA GLU A 44 19.12 13.85 -27.33
C GLU A 44 17.66 13.36 -27.14
N GLY A 45 16.66 14.19 -27.49
CA GLY A 45 15.23 13.87 -27.35
C GLY A 45 14.67 14.27 -25.99
N LYS A 46 13.78 13.45 -25.39
CA LYS A 46 13.23 13.74 -24.06
C LYS A 46 14.30 13.60 -22.98
N VAL A 47 14.50 14.62 -22.16
CA VAL A 47 15.52 14.63 -21.09
C VAL A 47 14.86 14.92 -19.74
N SER A 48 15.11 14.05 -18.75
CA SER A 48 14.74 14.28 -17.36
C SER A 48 15.87 15.01 -16.63
N ASN A 49 15.63 16.27 -16.25
CA ASN A 49 16.61 17.09 -15.54
C ASN A 49 16.41 17.01 -14.02
N THR A 50 17.50 16.83 -13.28
CA THR A 50 17.48 16.78 -11.81
C THR A 50 18.66 17.54 -11.23
N ARG A 51 18.65 17.76 -9.90
CA ARG A 51 19.81 18.33 -9.18
C ARG A 51 21.07 17.46 -9.24
N PHE A 52 20.93 16.19 -9.63
CA PHE A 52 22.03 15.22 -9.72
C PHE A 52 22.51 15.04 -11.17
N GLY A 53 21.95 15.78 -12.13
CA GLY A 53 22.33 15.74 -13.53
C GLY A 53 21.13 15.59 -14.47
N SER A 54 21.45 15.51 -15.77
CA SER A 54 20.48 15.35 -16.86
C SER A 54 20.50 13.92 -17.37
N PHE A 55 19.31 13.35 -17.59
CA PHE A 55 19.12 11.96 -17.96
C PHE A 55 18.25 11.86 -19.22
N PRO A 56 18.85 11.75 -20.41
CA PRO A 56 18.14 11.50 -21.66
C PRO A 56 17.39 10.18 -21.60
N HIS A 57 16.14 10.13 -22.06
CA HIS A 57 15.31 8.93 -21.99
C HIS A 57 15.88 7.80 -22.86
N SER A 58 16.64 8.13 -23.89
CA SER A 58 17.43 7.18 -24.70
C SER A 58 18.46 6.39 -23.89
N THR A 59 18.95 6.88 -22.74
CA THR A 59 19.83 6.12 -21.84
C THR A 59 19.09 5.28 -20.81
N LEU A 60 17.77 5.46 -20.69
CA LEU A 60 16.91 4.77 -19.73
C LEU A 60 16.17 3.60 -20.39
N ILE A 61 15.78 3.75 -21.65
CA ILE A 61 15.09 2.72 -22.43
C ILE A 61 16.03 1.52 -22.65
N ASP A 62 15.45 0.32 -22.64
CA ASP A 62 16.09 -0.98 -22.76
C ASP A 62 17.09 -1.32 -21.63
N GLN A 63 17.19 -0.48 -20.61
CA GLN A 63 17.96 -0.80 -19.41
C GLN A 63 17.19 -1.77 -18.50
N PRO A 64 17.88 -2.74 -17.86
CA PRO A 64 17.27 -3.57 -16.84
C PRO A 64 16.74 -2.74 -15.67
N TRP A 65 15.60 -3.13 -15.10
CA TRP A 65 15.12 -2.47 -13.88
C TRP A 65 16.10 -2.67 -12.71
N GLY A 66 16.24 -1.63 -11.88
CA GLY A 66 17.22 -1.56 -10.80
C GLY A 66 18.58 -1.01 -11.23
N SER A 67 18.82 -0.79 -12.52
CA SER A 67 20.10 -0.29 -13.03
C SER A 67 20.43 1.10 -12.48
N GLN A 68 21.68 1.28 -12.08
CA GLN A 68 22.24 2.59 -11.77
C GLN A 68 22.66 3.28 -13.07
N ILE A 69 22.03 4.40 -13.39
CA ILE A 69 22.28 5.17 -14.61
C ILE A 69 23.06 6.43 -14.28
N ALA A 70 24.20 6.61 -14.92
CA ALA A 70 25.00 7.82 -14.79
C ALA A 70 24.36 9.01 -15.51
N ALA A 71 24.54 10.22 -14.97
CA ALA A 71 24.11 11.44 -15.64
C ALA A 71 24.84 11.64 -16.97
N SER A 72 24.22 12.37 -17.90
CA SER A 72 24.81 12.74 -19.18
C SER A 72 25.13 14.24 -19.25
N LYS A 73 26.15 14.60 -20.02
CA LYS A 73 26.45 15.98 -20.40
C LYS A 73 25.41 16.43 -21.42
N VAL A 74 24.45 17.22 -20.96
CA VAL A 74 23.41 17.82 -21.80
C VAL A 74 23.52 19.34 -21.66
N ASP A 75 23.42 20.08 -22.77
CA ASP A 75 23.41 21.54 -22.73
C ASP A 75 22.06 22.06 -22.22
N THR A 76 21.99 22.23 -20.91
CA THR A 76 20.83 22.80 -20.20
C THR A 76 20.94 24.31 -20.00
N GLY A 77 22.13 24.90 -20.16
CA GLY A 77 22.47 26.25 -19.72
C GLY A 77 22.34 27.33 -20.80
N SER A 78 22.59 27.01 -22.07
CA SER A 78 22.55 28.01 -23.15
C SER A 78 21.13 28.46 -23.53
N ARG A 79 20.10 27.77 -23.03
CA ARG A 79 18.71 27.90 -23.52
C ARG A 79 17.73 28.56 -22.54
N GLY A 80 18.00 28.56 -21.23
CA GLY A 80 17.18 29.28 -20.25
C GLY A 80 17.19 30.81 -20.39
N ARG A 81 18.09 31.37 -21.23
CA ARG A 81 18.23 32.81 -21.49
C ARG A 81 17.57 33.29 -22.79
N ARG A 82 17.06 32.41 -23.65
CA ARG A 82 16.33 32.82 -24.86
C ARG A 82 14.84 32.94 -24.52
N GLY A 83 14.42 34.15 -24.16
CA GLY A 83 13.01 34.54 -24.19
C GLY A 83 12.42 34.35 -25.60
N PRO A 84 11.09 34.40 -25.76
CA PRO A 84 10.42 34.08 -27.01
C PRO A 84 10.94 35.00 -28.12
N SER A 85 11.70 34.41 -29.05
CA SER A 85 12.20 35.11 -30.22
C SER A 85 11.01 35.56 -31.05
N LYS A 86 10.67 36.86 -30.98
CA LYS A 86 9.94 37.56 -32.04
C LYS A 86 10.63 37.21 -33.35
N ARG A 87 9.96 36.41 -34.20
CA ARG A 87 10.33 36.30 -35.61
C ARG A 87 10.15 37.70 -36.20
N LYS A 88 11.25 38.40 -36.41
CA LYS A 88 11.26 39.62 -37.22
C LYS A 88 11.23 39.12 -38.66
N ALA A 89 10.04 39.24 -39.28
CA ALA A 89 9.92 39.21 -40.72
C ALA A 89 10.67 40.45 -41.23
N ASP A 90 11.75 40.24 -41.96
CA ASP A 90 12.27 41.10 -43.03
C ASP A 90 13.67 40.59 -43.39
N GLU A 91 13.74 39.80 -44.46
CA GLU A 91 14.77 39.83 -45.51
C GLU A 91 14.51 38.65 -46.46
N LEU A 92 13.46 38.82 -47.27
CA LEU A 92 13.41 38.29 -48.63
C LEU A 92 14.22 39.27 -49.49
N ASP A 93 15.37 38.83 -50.00
CA ASP A 93 15.86 39.06 -51.37
C ASP A 93 17.39 38.99 -51.45
N THR A 94 17.92 37.83 -51.86
CA THR A 94 19.00 37.73 -52.86
C THR A 94 19.21 36.27 -53.32
N PRO A 95 19.38 36.00 -54.63
CA PRO A 95 19.41 34.64 -55.15
C PRO A 95 20.82 34.08 -55.32
N GLY A 96 20.96 32.77 -55.12
CA GLY A 96 22.01 31.96 -55.73
C GLY A 96 23.13 31.52 -54.78
N THR A 97 23.11 30.25 -54.38
CA THR A 97 24.16 29.26 -54.68
C THR A 97 23.62 27.87 -54.33
N THR A 98 23.65 26.98 -55.32
CA THR A 98 23.31 25.56 -55.24
C THR A 98 24.38 24.78 -54.49
N THR A 99 24.03 24.05 -53.42
CA THR A 99 24.66 22.78 -53.05
C THR A 99 23.78 22.02 -52.06
N GLY A 100 23.45 20.76 -52.39
CA GLY A 100 23.19 19.68 -51.44
C GLY A 100 21.84 19.68 -50.74
N ALA A 101 20.87 18.98 -51.31
CA ALA A 101 19.78 18.41 -50.54
C ALA A 101 20.34 17.25 -49.69
N ASP A 102 20.77 17.56 -48.47
CA ASP A 102 20.90 16.53 -47.44
C ASP A 102 19.54 16.36 -46.75
N ASP A 103 19.09 15.12 -46.79
CA ASP A 103 17.88 14.58 -46.17
C ASP A 103 18.02 14.64 -44.65
N ASP A 104 17.80 15.83 -44.08
CA ASP A 104 17.98 16.14 -42.66
C ASP A 104 16.79 15.58 -41.84
N THR A 105 16.70 14.25 -41.80
CA THR A 105 15.98 13.58 -40.71
C THR A 105 16.79 13.82 -39.44
N PRO A 106 16.22 14.44 -38.38
CA PRO A 106 17.00 14.84 -37.21
C PRO A 106 17.45 13.60 -36.44
N SER A 107 18.65 13.09 -36.74
CA SER A 107 19.24 11.98 -36.00
C SER A 107 19.58 12.46 -34.59
N LEU A 108 18.99 11.83 -33.57
CA LEU A 108 19.24 12.16 -32.16
C LEU A 108 20.73 11.96 -31.83
N SER A 109 21.34 12.94 -31.16
CA SER A 109 22.76 12.85 -30.79
C SER A 109 22.95 11.83 -29.66
N LYS A 110 24.00 10.99 -29.77
CA LYS A 110 24.33 10.02 -28.72
C LYS A 110 24.76 10.75 -27.43
N PRO A 111 24.13 10.44 -26.28
CA PRO A 111 24.45 11.09 -25.01
C PRO A 111 25.82 10.66 -24.47
N VAL A 112 26.56 11.62 -23.91
CA VAL A 112 27.90 11.41 -23.33
C VAL A 112 27.82 11.47 -21.82
N ALA A 113 28.41 10.49 -21.12
CA ALA A 113 28.38 10.45 -19.66
C ALA A 113 29.03 11.70 -19.01
N ALA A 114 28.41 12.21 -17.95
CA ALA A 114 28.95 13.24 -17.08
C ALA A 114 29.94 12.65 -16.06
N GLY A 115 30.78 13.50 -15.46
CA GLY A 115 31.80 13.07 -14.51
C GLY A 115 31.26 12.71 -13.11
N SER A 116 29.99 13.01 -12.82
CA SER A 116 29.36 12.72 -11.53
C SER A 116 27.84 12.74 -11.65
N GLY A 117 27.16 12.05 -10.73
CA GLY A 117 25.70 12.02 -10.64
C GLY A 117 25.12 10.74 -11.21
N PHE A 118 24.14 10.18 -10.52
CA PHE A 118 23.45 8.96 -10.94
C PHE A 118 22.02 8.94 -10.41
N LEU A 119 21.20 8.06 -10.99
CA LEU A 119 19.90 7.66 -10.48
C LEU A 119 19.76 6.14 -10.55
N HIS A 120 18.75 5.58 -9.87
CA HIS A 120 18.34 4.20 -10.08
C HIS A 120 17.02 4.17 -10.86
N LEU A 121 16.97 3.38 -11.92
CA LEU A 121 15.78 3.19 -12.73
C LEU A 121 14.92 2.08 -12.14
N MET A 122 13.76 2.40 -11.57
CA MET A 122 12.89 1.44 -10.89
C MET A 122 11.59 1.23 -11.66
N TYR A 123 11.12 -0.01 -11.70
CA TYR A 123 9.76 -0.27 -12.19
C TYR A 123 8.75 0.33 -11.19
N PRO A 124 7.60 0.80 -11.68
CA PRO A 124 6.60 1.42 -10.84
C PRO A 124 5.92 0.37 -9.95
N THR A 125 5.76 0.70 -8.67
CA THR A 125 4.88 -0.03 -7.75
C THR A 125 3.85 0.94 -7.17
N PRO A 126 2.66 0.48 -6.76
CA PRO A 126 1.71 1.32 -6.03
C PRO A 126 2.34 2.09 -4.86
N GLU A 127 3.23 1.47 -4.08
CA GLU A 127 3.91 2.13 -2.95
C GLU A 127 4.84 3.25 -3.39
N SER A 128 5.67 2.99 -4.40
CA SER A 128 6.62 3.97 -4.90
C SER A 128 5.92 5.08 -5.70
N TRP A 129 4.79 4.76 -6.34
CA TRP A 129 3.88 5.73 -6.95
C TRP A 129 3.22 6.62 -5.89
N THR A 130 2.68 6.06 -4.80
CA THR A 130 2.12 6.83 -3.68
C THR A 130 3.09 7.89 -3.16
N LEU A 131 4.39 7.59 -3.13
CA LEU A 131 5.43 8.51 -2.65
C LEU A 131 5.81 9.61 -3.65
N SER A 132 5.43 9.48 -4.93
CA SER A 132 5.95 10.32 -6.02
C SER A 132 4.87 10.92 -6.92
N LEU A 133 3.61 10.55 -6.71
CA LEU A 133 2.48 11.03 -7.50
C LEU A 133 2.26 12.54 -7.34
N PRO A 134 1.71 13.21 -8.36
CA PRO A 134 1.31 14.61 -8.26
C PRO A 134 0.11 14.75 -7.31
N HIS A 135 0.34 15.35 -6.14
CA HIS A 135 -0.71 15.58 -5.15
C HIS A 135 -1.77 16.55 -5.70
N ARG A 136 -2.99 16.05 -5.91
CA ARG A 136 -4.18 16.85 -6.25
C ARG A 136 -5.13 17.01 -5.06
N THR A 137 -5.11 16.04 -4.17
CA THR A 137 -5.97 15.92 -3.00
C THR A 137 -5.16 15.33 -1.84
N GLN A 138 -5.79 15.22 -0.68
CA GLN A 138 -5.30 14.29 0.34
C GLN A 138 -5.18 12.88 -0.24
N VAL A 139 -4.19 12.13 0.23
CA VAL A 139 -3.82 10.82 -0.29
C VAL A 139 -3.83 9.78 0.82
N VAL A 140 -4.39 8.61 0.53
CA VAL A 140 -4.25 7.42 1.38
C VAL A 140 -2.86 6.82 1.16
N TYR A 141 -2.08 6.73 2.25
CA TYR A 141 -0.70 6.21 2.22
C TYR A 141 -0.67 4.69 2.46
N THR A 142 0.50 4.09 2.22
CA THR A 142 0.71 2.64 2.30
C THR A 142 0.25 1.97 3.59
N PRO A 143 0.52 2.53 4.79
CA PRO A 143 0.05 1.91 6.03
C PRO A 143 -1.48 1.75 6.05
N ASP A 144 -2.20 2.81 5.68
CA ASP A 144 -3.66 2.80 5.65
C ASP A 144 -4.20 1.86 4.56
N TYR A 145 -3.82 2.04 3.29
CA TYR A 145 -4.42 1.24 2.22
C TYR A 145 -4.03 -0.24 2.29
N SER A 146 -2.84 -0.58 2.82
CA SER A 146 -2.47 -1.98 2.99
C SER A 146 -3.34 -2.67 4.04
N TYR A 147 -3.59 -1.98 5.16
CA TYR A 147 -4.51 -2.44 6.19
C TYR A 147 -5.96 -2.51 5.68
N ILE A 148 -6.42 -1.48 4.97
CA ILE A 148 -7.76 -1.44 4.37
C ILE A 148 -7.95 -2.60 3.40
N LEU A 149 -7.08 -2.77 2.40
CA LEU A 149 -7.20 -3.84 1.39
C LEU A 149 -7.17 -5.23 2.03
N HIS A 150 -6.32 -5.42 3.05
CA HIS A 150 -6.28 -6.67 3.81
C HIS A 150 -7.61 -6.94 4.52
N ARG A 151 -8.12 -5.95 5.28
CA ARG A 151 -9.34 -6.09 6.09
C ARG A 151 -10.61 -6.15 5.24
N LEU A 152 -10.63 -5.51 4.07
CA LEU A 152 -11.67 -5.62 3.05
C LEU A 152 -11.63 -6.96 2.29
N ARG A 153 -10.60 -7.80 2.52
CA ARG A 153 -10.38 -9.05 1.81
C ARG A 153 -10.31 -8.86 0.28
N ALA A 154 -9.66 -7.78 -0.17
CA ALA A 154 -9.36 -7.60 -1.58
C ALA A 154 -8.51 -8.79 -2.08
N ARG A 155 -8.97 -9.44 -3.14
CA ARG A 155 -8.39 -10.68 -3.68
C ARG A 155 -8.50 -10.70 -5.20
N ALA A 156 -7.58 -11.44 -5.82
CA ALA A 156 -7.59 -11.80 -7.22
C ALA A 156 -9.00 -12.17 -7.73
N GLY A 157 -9.49 -11.48 -8.76
CA GLY A 157 -10.81 -11.71 -9.37
C GLY A 157 -11.99 -10.99 -8.69
N GLY A 158 -11.76 -10.31 -7.56
CA GLY A 158 -12.77 -9.51 -6.88
C GLY A 158 -13.01 -8.16 -7.55
N THR A 159 -14.14 -7.52 -7.24
CA THR A 159 -14.41 -6.14 -7.68
C THR A 159 -14.44 -5.18 -6.51
N VAL A 160 -13.67 -4.09 -6.63
CA VAL A 160 -13.58 -3.01 -5.65
C VAL A 160 -14.33 -1.79 -6.17
N ILE A 161 -15.20 -1.21 -5.35
CA ILE A 161 -15.67 0.16 -5.54
C ILE A 161 -14.79 1.08 -4.72
N GLU A 162 -14.32 2.16 -5.33
CA GLU A 162 -13.66 3.27 -4.68
C GLU A 162 -14.46 4.54 -4.99
N ALA A 163 -14.76 5.36 -3.99
CA ALA A 163 -15.32 6.69 -4.23
C ALA A 163 -14.60 7.75 -3.41
N GLY A 164 -14.16 8.76 -4.16
CA GLY A 164 -12.99 9.57 -3.89
C GLY A 164 -11.77 9.03 -4.64
N ALA A 165 -11.77 9.04 -5.99
CA ALA A 165 -10.57 8.65 -6.76
C ALA A 165 -9.34 9.51 -6.39
N GLY A 166 -9.56 10.81 -6.15
CA GLY A 166 -8.57 11.73 -5.62
C GLY A 166 -7.32 11.81 -6.49
N SER A 167 -6.17 11.43 -5.91
CA SER A 167 -4.88 11.38 -6.61
C SER A 167 -4.50 9.97 -7.11
N GLY A 168 -5.39 8.99 -7.02
CA GLY A 168 -5.21 7.65 -7.57
C GLY A 168 -4.29 6.70 -6.78
N SER A 169 -3.86 7.06 -5.56
CA SER A 169 -2.99 6.20 -4.73
C SER A 169 -3.64 4.87 -4.38
N PHE A 170 -4.85 4.91 -3.80
CA PHE A 170 -5.58 3.71 -3.44
C PHE A 170 -5.99 2.91 -4.68
N THR A 171 -6.40 3.57 -5.76
CA THR A 171 -6.71 2.95 -7.05
C THR A 171 -5.59 2.01 -7.55
N HIS A 172 -4.32 2.46 -7.52
CA HIS A 172 -3.17 1.64 -7.93
C HIS A 172 -2.93 0.45 -7.00
N ALA A 173 -3.09 0.63 -5.69
CA ALA A 173 -2.95 -0.46 -4.73
C ALA A 173 -4.08 -1.49 -4.88
N ALA A 174 -5.32 -1.02 -5.07
CA ALA A 174 -6.52 -1.83 -5.23
C ALA A 174 -6.48 -2.67 -6.50
N VAL A 175 -6.09 -2.09 -7.64
CA VAL A 175 -6.02 -2.83 -8.91
C VAL A 175 -5.01 -3.98 -8.83
N ARG A 176 -3.85 -3.74 -8.21
CA ARG A 176 -2.85 -4.80 -7.97
C ARG A 176 -3.39 -5.88 -7.05
N ALA A 177 -4.14 -5.52 -6.00
CA ALA A 177 -4.69 -6.49 -5.05
C ALA A 177 -5.74 -7.42 -5.67
N VAL A 178 -6.51 -6.94 -6.66
CA VAL A 178 -7.54 -7.75 -7.33
C VAL A 178 -7.09 -8.35 -8.66
N PHE A 179 -5.91 -8.00 -9.15
CA PHE A 179 -5.41 -8.46 -10.44
C PHE A 179 -5.28 -9.98 -10.52
N ASN A 180 -5.77 -10.57 -11.62
CA ASN A 180 -5.68 -12.00 -11.90
C ASN A 180 -5.55 -12.32 -13.41
N GLY A 181 -5.09 -11.36 -14.20
CA GLY A 181 -4.93 -11.47 -15.66
C GLY A 181 -5.47 -10.26 -16.41
N TYR A 182 -5.02 -10.07 -17.66
CA TYR A 182 -5.55 -9.01 -18.53
C TYR A 182 -6.80 -9.47 -19.29
N PRO A 183 -7.75 -8.56 -19.61
CA PRO A 183 -8.93 -8.89 -20.42
C PRO A 183 -8.62 -9.55 -21.76
N GLN A 184 -7.48 -9.22 -22.37
CA GLN A 184 -7.06 -9.70 -23.69
C GLN A 184 -6.48 -11.12 -23.66
N GLU A 185 -6.06 -11.62 -22.49
CA GLU A 185 -5.36 -12.90 -22.33
C GLU A 185 -6.28 -14.05 -21.91
N GLN A 186 -7.60 -13.82 -21.81
CA GLN A 186 -8.53 -14.84 -21.34
C GLN A 186 -8.57 -16.07 -22.27
N PRO A 187 -8.32 -17.29 -21.75
CA PRO A 187 -8.75 -18.51 -22.40
C PRO A 187 -10.28 -18.59 -22.39
N ALA A 188 -10.87 -19.25 -23.39
CA ALA A 188 -12.32 -19.37 -23.61
C ALA A 188 -13.14 -20.07 -22.48
N ASN A 189 -12.53 -20.45 -21.36
CA ASN A 189 -13.21 -21.07 -20.24
C ASN A 189 -13.94 -20.02 -19.39
N LYS A 190 -15.21 -19.79 -19.77
CA LYS A 190 -16.22 -18.81 -19.30
C LYS A 190 -16.49 -18.68 -17.77
N LYS A 191 -15.66 -19.19 -16.86
CA LYS A 191 -15.94 -19.19 -15.40
C LYS A 191 -15.05 -18.29 -14.55
N GLN A 192 -13.97 -17.73 -15.07
CA GLN A 192 -13.07 -16.90 -14.25
C GLN A 192 -13.42 -15.41 -14.37
N ARG A 193 -13.89 -14.82 -13.26
CA ARG A 193 -14.13 -13.37 -13.16
C ARG A 193 -12.78 -12.64 -13.06
N LEU A 194 -12.60 -11.59 -13.86
CA LEU A 194 -11.43 -10.73 -13.75
C LEU A 194 -11.59 -9.70 -12.64
N GLY A 195 -10.48 -9.40 -11.99
CA GLY A 195 -10.40 -8.33 -11.02
C GLY A 195 -10.68 -6.99 -11.66
N LYS A 196 -11.45 -6.14 -10.97
CA LYS A 196 -11.80 -4.82 -11.48
C LYS A 196 -11.89 -3.79 -10.36
N VAL A 197 -11.46 -2.57 -10.63
CA VAL A 197 -11.66 -1.41 -9.75
C VAL A 197 -12.60 -0.44 -10.44
N CYS A 198 -13.72 -0.13 -9.78
CA CYS A 198 -14.68 0.87 -10.23
C CYS A 198 -14.50 2.11 -9.36
N SER A 199 -13.83 3.11 -9.91
CA SER A 199 -13.44 4.33 -9.20
C SER A 199 -14.37 5.49 -9.58
N PHE A 200 -14.92 6.19 -8.60
CA PHE A 200 -15.85 7.30 -8.79
C PHE A 200 -15.24 8.61 -8.30
N GLU A 201 -15.32 9.65 -9.13
CA GLU A 201 -14.83 10.99 -8.82
C GLU A 201 -15.90 12.04 -9.15
N PHE A 202 -16.16 12.93 -8.19
CA PHE A 202 -17.14 14.00 -8.33
C PHE A 202 -16.65 15.13 -9.23
N HIS A 203 -15.34 15.42 -9.24
CA HIS A 203 -14.81 16.57 -9.98
C HIS A 203 -14.31 16.18 -11.37
N GLU A 204 -14.97 16.70 -12.41
CA GLU A 204 -14.73 16.30 -13.80
C GLU A 204 -13.25 16.39 -14.23
N GLN A 205 -12.57 17.49 -13.91
CA GLN A 205 -11.15 17.66 -14.28
C GLN A 205 -10.25 16.60 -13.62
N ARG A 206 -10.52 16.22 -12.37
CA ARG A 206 -9.78 15.15 -11.68
C ARG A 206 -10.10 13.80 -12.29
N ALA A 207 -11.37 13.53 -12.60
CA ALA A 207 -11.77 12.30 -13.26
C ALA A 207 -11.08 12.14 -14.63
N LYS A 208 -10.96 13.23 -15.41
CA LYS A 208 -10.20 13.24 -16.67
C LYS A 208 -8.71 12.99 -16.46
N ALA A 209 -8.08 13.65 -15.48
CA ALA A 209 -6.68 13.44 -15.16
C ALA A 209 -6.39 12.00 -14.73
N VAL A 210 -7.19 11.43 -13.82
CA VAL A 210 -7.04 10.04 -13.39
C VAL A 210 -7.27 9.07 -14.55
N ARG A 211 -8.26 9.31 -15.43
CA ARG A 211 -8.43 8.49 -16.65
C ARG A 211 -7.20 8.50 -17.54
N GLN A 212 -6.60 9.67 -17.74
CA GLN A 212 -5.38 9.77 -18.54
C GLN A 212 -4.23 9.01 -17.88
N GLU A 213 -4.03 9.17 -16.57
CA GLU A 213 -3.01 8.42 -15.82
C GLU A 213 -3.21 6.90 -15.90
N ILE A 214 -4.45 6.42 -15.70
CA ILE A 214 -4.78 4.99 -15.83
C ILE A 214 -4.47 4.48 -17.23
N SER A 215 -4.70 5.29 -18.26
CA SER A 215 -4.37 4.95 -19.64
C SER A 215 -2.85 4.90 -19.87
N ASP A 216 -2.14 5.94 -19.44
CA ASP A 216 -0.68 6.05 -19.56
C ASP A 216 0.04 4.94 -18.79
N HIS A 217 -0.57 4.45 -17.71
CA HIS A 217 -0.03 3.37 -16.89
C HIS A 217 -0.42 1.97 -17.39
N GLY A 218 -1.18 1.87 -18.48
CA GLY A 218 -1.61 0.58 -19.04
C GLY A 218 -2.62 -0.18 -18.18
N LEU A 219 -3.38 0.52 -17.33
CA LEU A 219 -4.38 -0.06 -16.43
C LEU A 219 -5.81 -0.05 -17.03
N ASN A 220 -5.94 0.35 -18.29
CA ASN A 220 -7.19 0.31 -19.06
C ASN A 220 -7.81 -1.10 -19.05
N GLY A 221 -9.13 -1.16 -18.83
CA GLY A 221 -9.88 -2.42 -18.75
C GLY A 221 -9.86 -3.09 -17.37
N LEU A 222 -8.89 -2.77 -16.50
CA LEU A 222 -8.86 -3.21 -15.11
C LEU A 222 -9.44 -2.15 -14.16
N VAL A 223 -9.25 -0.87 -14.48
CA VAL A 223 -9.81 0.26 -13.74
C VAL A 223 -10.82 0.99 -14.63
N GLU A 224 -12.02 1.22 -14.10
CA GLU A 224 -13.05 2.04 -14.73
C GLU A 224 -13.31 3.28 -13.89
N VAL A 225 -12.99 4.45 -14.44
CA VAL A 225 -13.10 5.74 -13.74
C VAL A 225 -14.34 6.49 -14.22
N THR A 226 -15.32 6.64 -13.35
CA THR A 226 -16.61 7.29 -13.64
C THR A 226 -16.67 8.67 -12.99
N HIS A 227 -17.06 9.68 -13.77
CA HIS A 227 -17.38 11.00 -13.22
C HIS A 227 -18.81 10.98 -12.69
N ARG A 228 -18.99 11.07 -11.37
CA ARG A 228 -20.30 10.87 -10.71
C ARG A 228 -20.31 11.52 -9.34
N ASP A 229 -21.42 12.19 -9.01
CA ASP A 229 -21.80 12.40 -7.62
C ASP A 229 -22.43 11.11 -7.08
N VAL A 230 -21.70 10.41 -6.21
CA VAL A 230 -22.16 9.14 -5.63
C VAL A 230 -23.25 9.31 -4.57
N TYR A 231 -23.46 10.53 -4.04
CA TYR A 231 -24.55 10.79 -3.10
C TYR A 231 -25.91 10.76 -3.78
N GLU A 232 -25.97 11.22 -5.03
CA GLU A 232 -27.19 11.28 -5.83
C GLU A 232 -27.27 10.11 -6.81
N GLY A 233 -26.24 9.93 -7.62
CA GLY A 233 -26.22 8.99 -8.74
C GLY A 233 -25.70 7.59 -8.44
N GLY A 234 -25.41 7.27 -7.18
CA GLY A 234 -25.01 5.93 -6.74
C GLY A 234 -23.78 5.36 -7.46
N PHE A 235 -23.71 4.02 -7.54
CA PHE A 235 -22.50 3.28 -7.95
C PHE A 235 -22.71 2.32 -9.14
N LEU A 236 -23.81 2.43 -9.87
CA LEU A 236 -23.99 1.70 -11.13
C LEU A 236 -23.02 2.21 -12.18
N LEU A 237 -22.54 1.36 -13.08
CA LEU A 237 -21.63 1.72 -14.18
C LEU A 237 -22.42 2.24 -15.38
N GLY A 238 -21.91 3.27 -16.05
CA GLY A 238 -22.62 3.95 -17.15
C GLY A 238 -23.65 4.95 -16.64
N ASP A 239 -24.88 4.86 -17.13
CA ASP A 239 -25.98 5.73 -16.72
C ASP A 239 -26.44 5.41 -15.28
N PRO A 240 -26.75 6.40 -14.42
CA PRO A 240 -27.15 6.15 -13.03
C PRO A 240 -28.42 5.31 -12.86
N GLN A 241 -29.35 5.32 -13.82
CA GLN A 241 -30.63 4.62 -13.69
C GLN A 241 -30.68 3.31 -14.47
N THR A 242 -30.05 3.29 -15.65
CA THR A 242 -30.06 2.14 -16.57
C THR A 242 -28.73 1.38 -16.61
N GLY A 243 -27.77 1.83 -15.81
CA GLY A 243 -26.44 1.28 -15.73
C GLY A 243 -26.38 -0.14 -15.17
N GLN A 244 -25.20 -0.73 -15.26
CA GLN A 244 -24.96 -2.11 -14.83
C GLN A 244 -24.33 -2.15 -13.44
N SER A 245 -24.72 -3.15 -12.64
CA SER A 245 -24.04 -3.39 -11.37
C SER A 245 -22.57 -3.78 -11.57
N PRO A 246 -21.63 -3.12 -10.87
CA PRO A 246 -20.25 -3.60 -10.80
C PRO A 246 -20.10 -4.92 -10.02
N LYS A 247 -21.14 -5.39 -9.33
CA LYS A 247 -21.14 -6.60 -8.48
C LYS A 247 -19.97 -6.60 -7.49
N ALA A 248 -19.80 -5.51 -6.76
CA ALA A 248 -18.63 -5.30 -5.90
C ALA A 248 -18.63 -6.19 -4.65
N ASN A 249 -17.43 -6.61 -4.25
CA ASN A 249 -17.18 -7.40 -3.03
C ASN A 249 -16.53 -6.54 -1.93
N ALA A 250 -15.76 -5.52 -2.32
CA ALA A 250 -15.08 -4.60 -1.42
C ALA A 250 -15.39 -3.15 -1.81
N ILE A 251 -15.59 -2.29 -0.83
CA ILE A 251 -15.96 -0.89 -1.02
C ILE A 251 -15.09 -0.02 -0.12
N PHE A 252 -14.49 1.00 -0.71
CA PHE A 252 -13.72 2.02 -0.02
C PHE A 252 -14.31 3.40 -0.32
N LEU A 253 -14.67 4.16 0.72
CA LEU A 253 -15.22 5.50 0.60
C LEU A 253 -14.30 6.51 1.30
N ASP A 254 -13.66 7.36 0.50
CA ASP A 254 -12.92 8.55 0.94
C ASP A 254 -13.72 9.79 0.49
N LEU A 255 -14.75 10.10 1.28
CA LEU A 255 -15.76 11.10 0.96
C LEU A 255 -15.96 12.04 2.15
N PRO A 256 -16.32 13.32 1.95
CA PRO A 256 -16.65 14.23 3.06
C PRO A 256 -17.84 13.77 3.93
N ALA A 257 -18.83 13.09 3.33
CA ALA A 257 -20.06 12.66 3.97
C ALA A 257 -20.46 11.23 3.55
N PRO A 258 -19.67 10.19 3.90
CA PRO A 258 -19.87 8.84 3.39
C PRO A 258 -21.23 8.25 3.77
N TRP A 259 -21.81 8.68 4.90
CA TRP A 259 -23.15 8.27 5.34
C TRP A 259 -24.27 8.58 4.32
N LEU A 260 -24.10 9.60 3.47
CA LEU A 260 -25.09 9.93 2.43
C LEU A 260 -25.04 8.96 1.24
N ALA A 261 -23.89 8.35 0.98
CA ALA A 261 -23.72 7.39 -0.10
C ALA A 261 -24.19 5.97 0.28
N LEU A 262 -24.25 5.64 1.58
CA LEU A 262 -24.58 4.29 2.05
C LEU A 262 -25.96 3.80 1.61
N LYS A 263 -26.91 4.70 1.38
CA LYS A 263 -28.26 4.36 0.87
C LYS A 263 -28.22 3.63 -0.48
N HIS A 264 -27.16 3.83 -1.26
CA HIS A 264 -26.96 3.17 -2.56
C HIS A 264 -26.20 1.84 -2.44
N LEU A 265 -25.66 1.52 -1.26
CA LEU A 265 -24.88 0.31 -0.98
C LEU A 265 -25.70 -0.66 -0.11
N VAL A 266 -26.90 -1.00 -0.58
CA VAL A 266 -27.82 -1.94 0.08
C VAL A 266 -28.17 -3.09 -0.85
N ARG A 267 -28.59 -4.24 -0.30
CA ARG A 267 -28.96 -5.42 -1.10
C ARG A 267 -30.21 -5.21 -1.95
N LYS A 268 -31.22 -4.53 -1.38
CA LYS A 268 -32.51 -4.26 -2.01
C LYS A 268 -32.82 -2.77 -1.94
N PRO A 269 -32.37 -1.97 -2.93
CA PRO A 269 -32.69 -0.56 -2.99
C PRO A 269 -34.20 -0.33 -3.05
N ALA A 270 -34.70 0.67 -2.30
CA ALA A 270 -36.14 0.99 -2.29
C ALA A 270 -36.67 1.45 -3.66
N SER A 271 -35.78 1.96 -4.53
CA SER A 271 -36.09 2.34 -5.91
C SER A 271 -36.32 1.14 -6.84
N GLY A 272 -36.02 -0.09 -6.42
CA GLY A 272 -36.05 -1.29 -7.27
C GLY A 272 -34.87 -1.40 -8.24
N ALA A 273 -33.92 -0.46 -8.21
CA ALA A 273 -32.70 -0.50 -9.01
C ALA A 273 -31.80 -1.68 -8.61
N GLU A 274 -30.95 -2.13 -9.53
CA GLU A 274 -29.96 -3.18 -9.25
C GLU A 274 -28.98 -2.71 -8.16
N SER A 275 -28.66 -3.59 -7.20
CA SER A 275 -27.64 -3.29 -6.19
C SER A 275 -26.26 -3.28 -6.83
N PRO A 276 -25.37 -2.32 -6.50
CA PRO A 276 -23.98 -2.34 -6.97
C PRO A 276 -23.14 -3.46 -6.33
N LEU A 277 -23.69 -4.18 -5.34
CA LEU A 277 -23.00 -5.22 -4.58
C LEU A 277 -23.19 -6.59 -5.22
N ASP A 278 -22.20 -7.48 -5.08
CA ASP A 278 -22.31 -8.86 -5.56
C ASP A 278 -23.39 -9.62 -4.76
N PRO A 279 -24.49 -10.10 -5.37
CA PRO A 279 -25.55 -10.79 -4.65
C PRO A 279 -25.09 -12.11 -4.03
N ASN A 280 -24.05 -12.74 -4.56
CA ASN A 280 -23.64 -14.09 -4.17
C ASN A 280 -22.59 -14.10 -3.05
N SER A 281 -22.11 -12.94 -2.60
CA SER A 281 -21.03 -12.83 -1.61
C SER A 281 -21.28 -11.71 -0.61
N ALA A 282 -20.62 -11.79 0.55
CA ALA A 282 -20.62 -10.69 1.50
C ALA A 282 -19.86 -9.48 0.93
N ALA A 283 -20.37 -8.28 1.18
CA ALA A 283 -19.73 -7.03 0.82
C ALA A 283 -19.00 -6.45 2.03
N TYR A 284 -17.75 -6.05 1.85
CA TYR A 284 -16.91 -5.43 2.88
C TYR A 284 -16.78 -3.94 2.59
N LEU A 285 -17.01 -3.09 3.58
CA LEU A 285 -16.96 -1.65 3.44
C LEU A 285 -15.93 -1.06 4.42
N CYS A 286 -15.19 -0.08 3.94
CA CYS A 286 -14.35 0.79 4.75
C CYS A 286 -14.64 2.25 4.37
N THR A 287 -14.88 3.10 5.36
CA THR A 287 -14.94 4.55 5.16
C THR A 287 -13.74 5.22 5.82
N PHE A 288 -13.16 6.21 5.15
CA PHE A 288 -12.02 6.99 5.60
C PHE A 288 -12.51 8.38 6.01
N SER A 289 -12.49 8.68 7.32
CA SER A 289 -13.03 9.93 7.87
C SER A 289 -12.02 10.59 8.81
N PRO A 290 -11.58 11.85 8.56
CA PRO A 290 -10.62 12.52 9.43
C PRO A 290 -11.20 12.90 10.80
N CYS A 291 -12.49 13.24 10.86
CA CYS A 291 -13.16 13.69 12.08
C CYS A 291 -13.98 12.57 12.73
N LEU A 292 -14.01 12.53 14.06
CA LEU A 292 -14.72 11.48 14.80
C LEU A 292 -16.26 11.60 14.62
N GLU A 293 -16.79 12.80 14.48
CA GLU A 293 -18.20 13.09 14.24
C GLU A 293 -18.67 12.54 12.90
N GLN A 294 -17.78 12.52 11.90
CA GLN A 294 -18.04 11.88 10.61
C GLN A 294 -18.14 10.36 10.77
N ALA A 295 -17.23 9.75 11.54
CA ALA A 295 -17.27 8.33 11.85
C ALA A 295 -18.56 7.96 12.61
N GLU A 296 -18.95 8.75 13.62
CA GLU A 296 -20.18 8.55 14.39
C GLU A 296 -21.44 8.55 13.50
N LYS A 297 -21.60 9.57 12.66
CA LYS A 297 -22.73 9.67 11.72
C LYS A 297 -22.76 8.48 10.76
N THR A 298 -21.60 8.06 10.27
CA THR A 298 -21.45 6.88 9.40
C THR A 298 -21.90 5.61 10.10
N ILE A 299 -21.43 5.36 11.32
CA ILE A 299 -21.79 4.19 12.13
C ILE A 299 -23.31 4.17 12.40
N ARG A 300 -23.92 5.33 12.70
CA ARG A 300 -25.36 5.43 12.92
C ARG A 300 -26.15 5.00 11.68
N VAL A 301 -25.79 5.47 10.50
CA VAL A 301 -26.47 5.10 9.24
C VAL A 301 -26.19 3.64 8.85
N MET A 302 -24.96 3.15 9.04
CA MET A 302 -24.60 1.74 8.83
C MET A 302 -25.53 0.81 9.64
N ARG A 303 -25.77 1.11 10.92
CA ARG A 303 -26.70 0.34 11.77
C ARG A 303 -28.13 0.34 11.24
N GLN A 304 -28.61 1.47 10.71
CA GLN A 304 -29.95 1.58 10.13
C GLN A 304 -30.08 0.77 8.83
N LEU A 305 -28.99 0.64 8.07
CA LEU A 305 -28.94 -0.07 6.78
C LEU A 305 -28.45 -1.53 6.92
N SER A 306 -28.57 -2.11 8.12
CA SER A 306 -28.25 -3.51 8.42
C SER A 306 -26.80 -3.93 8.14
N TRP A 307 -25.86 -2.98 8.12
CA TRP A 307 -24.44 -3.31 8.13
C TRP A 307 -24.06 -3.90 9.48
N LEU A 308 -23.34 -5.01 9.46
CA LEU A 308 -22.94 -5.77 10.63
C LEU A 308 -21.44 -5.66 10.89
N ASN A 309 -21.01 -6.15 12.06
CA ASN A 309 -19.62 -6.22 12.47
C ASN A 309 -18.88 -4.86 12.33
N ILE A 310 -19.56 -3.78 12.72
CA ILE A 310 -19.05 -2.41 12.58
C ILE A 310 -17.92 -2.20 13.59
N SER A 311 -16.76 -1.76 13.11
CA SER A 311 -15.59 -1.52 13.94
C SER A 311 -14.78 -0.35 13.39
N MET A 312 -14.39 0.56 14.28
CA MET A 312 -13.54 1.71 13.98
C MET A 312 -12.13 1.47 14.51
N VAL A 313 -11.11 1.79 13.72
CA VAL A 313 -9.70 1.75 14.11
C VAL A 313 -8.93 2.91 13.47
N GLU A 314 -7.73 3.15 13.95
CA GLU A 314 -6.71 3.99 13.30
C GLU A 314 -5.44 3.16 13.05
N VAL A 315 -4.60 3.60 12.11
CA VAL A 315 -3.32 2.95 11.80
C VAL A 315 -2.19 3.94 12.00
N ASN A 316 -1.38 3.70 13.04
CA ASN A 316 -0.22 4.53 13.35
C ASN A 316 1.05 3.88 12.82
N HIS A 317 1.77 4.60 11.95
CA HIS A 317 3.01 4.15 11.32
C HIS A 317 4.18 5.06 11.72
N ASN A 318 5.29 4.43 12.13
CA ASN A 318 6.54 5.13 12.44
C ASN A 318 7.68 4.53 11.62
N ARG A 319 8.43 5.37 10.90
CA ARG A 319 9.67 4.94 10.27
C ARG A 319 10.84 5.03 11.24
N ILE A 320 11.68 3.99 11.23
CA ILE A 320 12.89 3.92 12.06
C ILE A 320 14.12 4.21 11.19
N ASP A 321 14.88 5.23 11.58
CA ASP A 321 16.18 5.55 11.01
C ASP A 321 17.30 4.96 11.86
N VAL A 322 18.07 4.06 11.25
CA VAL A 322 19.26 3.48 11.87
C VAL A 322 20.46 4.36 11.58
N LYS A 323 21.13 4.84 12.63
CA LYS A 323 22.32 5.71 12.54
C LYS A 323 23.43 5.15 13.43
N ARG A 324 24.68 5.49 13.11
CA ARG A 324 25.82 5.23 13.99
C ARG A 324 26.21 6.51 14.68
N GLU A 325 26.04 6.53 15.99
CA GLU A 325 26.47 7.62 16.84
C GLU A 325 27.95 7.42 17.18
N ARG A 326 28.79 8.33 16.69
CA ARG A 326 30.23 8.32 16.91
C ARG A 326 30.55 9.39 17.94
N ILE A 327 30.73 8.97 19.18
CA ILE A 327 31.13 9.82 20.30
C ILE A 327 32.43 9.23 20.85
N GLY A 328 33.40 10.10 21.04
CA GLY A 328 34.71 9.74 21.57
C GLY A 328 35.79 10.66 21.04
N LEU A 329 36.85 10.80 21.83
CA LEU A 329 38.06 11.52 21.42
C LEU A 329 38.83 10.73 20.33
N ASP A 330 38.69 9.40 20.31
CA ASP A 330 39.21 8.48 19.29
C ASP A 330 38.53 8.59 17.91
N CYS A 331 37.45 9.37 17.82
CA CYS A 331 36.68 9.58 16.61
C CYS A 331 37.02 10.89 15.87
N GLU A 332 38.14 11.51 16.23
CA GLU A 332 38.61 12.75 15.62
C GLU A 332 38.90 12.59 14.11
N GLY A 333 38.57 13.60 13.30
CA GLY A 333 38.71 13.57 11.84
C GLY A 333 37.60 12.81 11.10
N ILE A 334 36.72 12.09 11.80
CA ILE A 334 35.61 11.37 11.19
C ILE A 334 34.44 12.33 10.93
N ARG A 335 33.96 12.38 9.67
CA ARG A 335 32.78 13.17 9.28
C ARG A 335 31.55 12.75 10.09
N GLY A 336 30.96 13.71 10.80
CA GLY A 336 29.74 13.52 11.60
C GLY A 336 29.96 12.89 12.98
N ALA A 337 31.21 12.78 13.45
CA ALA A 337 31.51 12.40 14.83
C ALA A 337 31.42 13.58 15.78
N THR A 338 30.95 13.33 17.00
CA THR A 338 30.98 14.28 18.11
C THR A 338 32.24 14.00 18.92
N VAL A 339 33.25 14.87 18.77
CA VAL A 339 34.52 14.79 19.51
C VAL A 339 34.28 15.28 20.94
N TYR A 340 33.76 14.38 21.77
CA TYR A 340 33.52 14.58 23.19
C TYR A 340 33.89 13.29 23.93
N PRO A 341 34.41 13.35 25.17
CA PRO A 341 34.72 12.16 25.93
C PRO A 341 33.54 11.18 26.00
N LYS A 342 33.74 9.93 25.59
CA LYS A 342 32.67 8.92 25.57
C LYS A 342 32.46 8.27 26.94
N THR A 343 33.50 8.26 27.77
CA THR A 343 33.47 7.73 29.15
C THR A 343 34.01 8.76 30.14
N VAL A 344 33.78 8.51 31.42
CA VAL A 344 34.30 9.35 32.51
C VAL A 344 35.82 9.32 32.52
N GLU A 345 36.43 8.17 32.22
CA GLU A 345 37.88 8.01 32.15
C GLU A 345 38.48 8.87 31.04
N GLU A 346 37.90 8.87 29.83
CA GLU A 346 38.33 9.77 28.75
C GLU A 346 38.17 11.25 29.13
N ALA A 347 37.12 11.59 29.90
CA ALA A 347 36.87 12.95 30.33
C ALA A 347 37.92 13.41 31.36
N VAL A 348 38.28 12.54 32.29
CA VAL A 348 39.31 12.80 33.30
C VAL A 348 40.68 12.92 32.65
N VAL A 349 41.03 12.04 31.72
CA VAL A 349 42.31 12.11 30.97
C VAL A 349 42.40 13.43 30.20
N LYS A 350 41.35 13.80 29.46
CA LYS A 350 41.32 15.08 28.74
C LYS A 350 41.44 16.28 29.68
N LEU A 351 40.76 16.25 30.83
CA LEU A 351 40.83 17.33 31.82
C LEU A 351 42.24 17.49 32.41
N GLN A 352 42.93 16.37 32.66
CA GLN A 352 44.31 16.38 33.13
C GLN A 352 45.25 16.98 32.07
N GLU A 353 45.11 16.55 30.81
CA GLU A 353 45.89 17.10 29.68
C GLU A 353 45.67 18.61 29.51
N ASP A 354 44.42 19.07 29.61
CA ASP A 354 44.06 20.48 29.52
C ASP A 354 44.63 21.31 30.69
N ASP A 355 44.62 20.78 31.92
CA ASP A 355 45.21 21.45 33.09
C ASP A 355 46.74 21.52 33.01
N GLU A 356 47.41 20.43 32.59
CA GLU A 356 48.86 20.43 32.36
C GLU A 356 49.28 21.40 31.26
N ARG A 357 48.49 21.47 30.18
CA ARG A 357 48.68 22.46 29.11
C ARG A 357 48.50 23.88 29.64
N ALA A 358 47.44 24.15 30.40
CA ALA A 358 47.22 25.46 31.01
C ALA A 358 48.35 25.86 31.97
N LYS A 359 48.85 24.92 32.77
CA LYS A 359 50.03 25.13 33.63
C LYS A 359 51.28 25.47 32.82
N ARG A 360 51.59 24.72 31.75
CA ARG A 360 52.72 25.00 30.85
C ARG A 360 52.63 26.38 30.21
N LEU A 361 51.46 26.76 29.70
CA LEU A 361 51.23 28.08 29.12
C LEU A 361 51.41 29.21 30.14
N ARG A 362 50.90 29.04 31.36
CA ARG A 362 51.08 30.01 32.46
C ARG A 362 52.54 30.14 32.88
N GLN A 363 53.25 29.02 33.02
CA GLN A 363 54.65 29.02 33.40
C GLN A 363 55.55 29.64 32.32
N ALA A 364 55.32 29.31 31.05
CA ALA A 364 56.04 29.91 29.93
C ALA A 364 55.83 31.43 29.82
N HIS A 365 54.64 31.91 30.19
CA HIS A 365 54.35 33.34 30.26
C HIS A 365 55.09 34.02 31.42
N TYR A 366 55.20 33.36 32.58
CA TYR A 366 55.93 33.89 33.74
C TYR A 366 57.45 33.92 33.51
N ASP A 367 57.99 32.87 32.88
CA ASP A 367 59.43 32.71 32.61
C ASP A 367 59.91 33.45 31.34
N GLY A 368 59.01 34.15 30.62
CA GLY A 368 59.33 34.84 29.37
C GLY A 368 59.72 33.93 28.19
N LYS A 369 59.45 32.61 28.29
CA LYS A 369 59.81 31.58 27.29
C LYS A 369 58.64 31.28 26.35
N THR A 370 58.05 32.32 25.76
CA THR A 370 56.85 32.18 24.91
C THR A 370 57.12 31.57 23.53
N ASP A 371 58.39 31.49 23.13
CA ASP A 371 58.87 30.98 21.84
C ASP A 371 59.37 29.53 21.91
N ASP A 372 59.18 28.83 23.03
CA ASP A 372 59.44 27.40 23.10
C ASP A 372 58.52 26.67 22.10
N PRO A 373 59.06 25.78 21.24
CA PRO A 373 58.28 25.07 20.23
C PRO A 373 57.09 24.30 20.81
N LYS A 374 57.19 23.74 22.02
CA LYS A 374 56.05 23.06 22.68
C LYS A 374 54.96 24.04 23.13
N VAL A 375 55.34 25.25 23.52
CA VAL A 375 54.41 26.31 23.93
C VAL A 375 53.72 26.92 22.71
N GLN A 376 54.41 27.02 21.57
CA GLN A 376 53.79 27.43 20.31
C GLN A 376 52.82 26.38 19.75
N GLU A 377 53.16 25.08 19.87
CA GLU A 377 52.27 23.96 19.52
C GLU A 377 51.02 23.94 20.44
N ASP A 378 51.21 24.10 21.75
CA ASP A 378 50.11 24.24 22.72
C ASP A 378 49.29 25.51 22.54
N LYS A 379 49.76 26.54 21.82
CA LYS A 379 48.94 27.73 21.49
C LYS A 379 48.11 27.52 20.23
N THR A 380 48.59 26.69 19.31
CA THR A 380 47.97 26.44 18.00
C THR A 380 47.00 25.25 18.01
N ARG A 381 47.14 24.30 18.96
CA ARG A 381 46.19 23.20 19.14
C ARG A 381 44.77 23.71 19.42
N SER A 382 43.84 23.41 18.52
CA SER A 382 42.41 23.62 18.74
C SER A 382 41.90 22.76 19.90
N SER A 383 40.87 23.18 20.63
CA SER A 383 40.22 22.38 21.70
C SER A 383 39.62 21.03 21.23
N LYS A 384 39.72 20.77 19.92
CA LYS A 384 39.29 19.54 19.25
C LYS A 384 40.42 18.54 19.00
N GLU A 385 41.69 18.93 19.07
CA GLU A 385 42.84 18.04 18.84
C GLU A 385 43.24 17.31 20.12
N SER A 386 42.82 16.06 20.20
CA SER A 386 43.18 15.13 21.28
C SER A 386 44.38 14.26 20.88
N ALA A 387 45.26 13.95 21.83
CA ALA A 387 46.45 13.11 21.59
C ALA A 387 46.10 11.61 21.43
N ILE A 388 44.82 11.26 21.42
CA ILE A 388 44.35 9.88 21.36
C ILE A 388 44.42 9.39 19.91
N PRO A 389 45.11 8.26 19.62
CA PRO A 389 45.22 7.76 18.26
C PRO A 389 43.83 7.48 17.69
N ALA A 390 43.55 8.07 16.53
CA ALA A 390 42.32 7.85 15.79
C ALA A 390 42.10 6.34 15.58
N SER A 391 40.88 5.87 15.82
CA SER A 391 40.59 4.43 15.70
C SER A 391 40.86 3.93 14.27
N THR A 392 41.66 2.87 14.15
CA THR A 392 42.17 2.33 12.87
C THR A 392 41.20 1.38 12.15
N GLY A 393 39.99 1.21 12.69
CA GLY A 393 38.97 0.35 12.10
C GLY A 393 38.23 0.97 10.90
N PRO A 394 37.51 0.17 10.10
CA PRO A 394 36.65 0.71 9.05
C PRO A 394 35.58 1.66 9.60
N SER A 395 35.31 2.76 8.89
CA SER A 395 34.34 3.77 9.34
C SER A 395 32.95 3.19 9.63
N TYR A 396 32.53 2.14 8.91
CA TYR A 396 31.23 1.49 9.10
C TYR A 396 31.14 0.64 10.37
N SER A 397 32.25 0.25 11.00
CA SER A 397 32.24 -0.52 12.26
C SER A 397 32.38 0.38 13.49
N GLN A 398 32.76 1.65 13.30
CA GLN A 398 32.91 2.62 14.38
C GLN A 398 31.57 3.22 14.83
N GLY A 399 31.49 3.57 16.11
CA GLY A 399 30.32 4.19 16.73
C GLY A 399 29.24 3.19 17.17
N ARG A 400 28.40 3.63 18.09
CA ARG A 400 27.27 2.87 18.63
C ARG A 400 26.13 2.88 17.61
N LEU A 401 25.57 1.71 17.32
CA LEU A 401 24.36 1.63 16.53
C LEU A 401 23.17 2.14 17.35
N ILE A 402 22.50 3.17 16.85
CA ILE A 402 21.31 3.75 17.46
C ILE A 402 20.19 3.80 16.43
N HIS A 403 18.97 3.91 16.91
CA HIS A 403 17.81 4.19 16.08
C HIS A 403 17.13 5.47 16.55
N ARG A 404 16.59 6.24 15.60
CA ARG A 404 15.74 7.40 15.88
C ARG A 404 14.50 7.30 14.99
N SER A 405 13.35 7.73 15.50
CA SER A 405 12.17 7.89 14.66
C SER A 405 12.39 9.03 13.66
N GLU A 406 11.63 9.01 12.57
CA GLU A 406 11.58 10.12 11.62
C GLU A 406 11.23 11.45 12.33
N PRO A 407 11.79 12.58 11.86
CA PRO A 407 11.61 13.87 12.54
C PRO A 407 10.18 14.40 12.48
N GLU A 408 9.42 14.04 11.46
CA GLU A 408 8.03 14.45 11.26
C GLU A 408 7.14 13.21 11.20
N LEU A 409 6.36 12.99 12.25
CA LEU A 409 5.43 11.88 12.36
C LEU A 409 4.06 12.30 11.86
N LYS A 410 3.46 11.46 11.01
CA LYS A 410 2.04 11.57 10.66
C LYS A 410 1.23 10.98 11.81
N THR A 411 0.90 11.81 12.80
CA THR A 411 0.23 11.38 14.04
C THR A 411 -1.22 10.97 13.85
N HIS A 412 -1.89 11.51 12.82
CA HIS A 412 -3.25 11.14 12.45
C HIS A 412 -3.44 11.28 10.95
N THR A 413 -3.99 10.25 10.31
CA THR A 413 -4.43 10.31 8.90
C THR A 413 -5.95 10.39 8.85
N SER A 414 -6.64 9.34 9.31
CA SER A 414 -8.10 9.30 9.49
C SER A 414 -8.53 8.08 10.30
N TYR A 415 -9.76 8.14 10.80
CA TYR A 415 -10.44 6.97 11.36
C TYR A 415 -10.97 6.09 10.24
N LEU A 416 -10.71 4.79 10.37
CA LEU A 416 -11.13 3.74 9.45
C LEU A 416 -12.32 2.99 10.05
N VAL A 417 -13.52 3.22 9.51
CA VAL A 417 -14.72 2.49 9.93
C VAL A 417 -14.98 1.35 8.96
N PHE A 418 -14.90 0.12 9.48
CA PHE A 418 -15.17 -1.10 8.74
C PHE A 418 -16.56 -1.64 9.06
N ALA A 419 -17.21 -2.23 8.06
CA ALA A 419 -18.45 -2.96 8.24
C ALA A 419 -18.59 -4.07 7.19
N VAL A 420 -19.47 -5.03 7.47
CA VAL A 420 -19.77 -6.15 6.56
C VAL A 420 -21.27 -6.22 6.33
N LEU A 421 -21.66 -6.31 5.06
CA LEU A 421 -23.03 -6.61 4.66
C LEU A 421 -23.08 -8.06 4.16
N PRO A 422 -23.68 -9.00 4.92
CA PRO A 422 -23.83 -10.38 4.48
C PRO A 422 -24.55 -10.47 3.13
N ARG A 423 -24.37 -11.59 2.43
CA ARG A 423 -25.26 -11.90 1.29
C ARG A 423 -26.68 -12.10 1.81
N ASP A 424 -27.66 -11.80 0.98
CA ASP A 424 -29.04 -12.21 1.27
C ASP A 424 -29.10 -13.73 1.14
N TRP A 425 -29.69 -14.39 2.13
CA TRP A 425 -29.93 -15.82 2.11
C TRP A 425 -31.39 -16.07 1.74
N THR A 426 -31.59 -16.89 0.72
CA THR A 426 -32.92 -17.47 0.44
C THR A 426 -33.15 -18.69 1.30
N GLU A 427 -34.41 -19.11 1.47
CA GLU A 427 -34.74 -20.35 2.20
C GLU A 427 -34.06 -21.56 1.55
N GLU A 428 -33.95 -21.56 0.22
CA GLU A 428 -33.25 -22.60 -0.54
C GLU A 428 -31.74 -22.60 -0.25
N ASP A 429 -31.11 -21.42 -0.13
CA ASP A 429 -29.69 -21.32 0.23
C ASP A 429 -29.44 -21.84 1.65
N GLU A 430 -30.32 -21.49 2.60
CA GLU A 430 -30.24 -22.01 3.96
C GLU A 430 -30.38 -23.52 3.99
N GLN A 431 -31.33 -24.08 3.25
CA GLN A 431 -31.55 -25.52 3.18
C GLN A 431 -30.33 -26.24 2.58
N LYS A 432 -29.76 -25.72 1.48
CA LYS A 432 -28.52 -26.25 0.89
C LYS A 432 -27.35 -26.22 1.88
N CYS A 433 -27.19 -25.13 2.63
CA CYS A 433 -26.14 -25.01 3.63
C CYS A 433 -26.35 -25.99 4.79
N ARG A 434 -27.58 -26.17 5.28
CA ARG A 434 -27.91 -27.19 6.30
C ARG A 434 -27.66 -28.62 5.80
N GLN A 435 -27.85 -28.89 4.51
CA GLN A 435 -27.52 -30.19 3.91
C GLN A 435 -26.00 -30.40 3.80
N GLN A 436 -25.26 -29.35 3.42
CA GLN A 436 -23.81 -29.40 3.25
C GLN A 436 -23.05 -29.44 4.59
N TRP A 437 -23.55 -28.73 5.59
CA TRP A 437 -23.05 -28.71 6.97
C TRP A 437 -24.20 -29.05 7.92
N PRO A 438 -24.57 -30.34 8.04
CA PRO A 438 -25.58 -30.75 9.00
C PRO A 438 -25.12 -30.33 10.39
N SER A 439 -25.95 -29.53 11.07
CA SER A 439 -25.69 -29.20 12.46
C SER A 439 -25.59 -30.50 13.23
N GLN A 440 -24.47 -30.73 13.92
CA GLN A 440 -24.45 -31.70 15.00
C GLN A 440 -25.46 -31.19 16.01
N LYS A 441 -26.69 -31.71 15.94
CA LYS A 441 -27.62 -31.59 17.05
C LYS A 441 -26.86 -32.20 18.22
N LEU A 442 -26.41 -31.38 19.18
CA LEU A 442 -26.40 -31.84 20.55
C LEU A 442 -27.84 -32.27 20.77
N ASP A 443 -28.06 -33.58 20.90
CA ASP A 443 -29.38 -34.15 21.08
C ASP A 443 -30.08 -33.40 22.22
N ALA A 444 -30.93 -32.44 21.87
CA ALA A 444 -31.97 -32.01 22.77
C ALA A 444 -32.79 -33.28 22.98
N PRO A 445 -32.87 -33.83 24.22
CA PRO A 445 -33.60 -35.05 24.43
C PRO A 445 -35.02 -34.78 23.97
N GLU A 446 -35.49 -35.54 22.98
CA GLU A 446 -36.90 -35.52 22.61
C GLU A 446 -37.72 -35.67 23.89
N PRO A 447 -38.81 -34.90 24.09
CA PRO A 447 -39.76 -35.23 25.13
C PRO A 447 -40.49 -36.48 24.65
N LYS A 448 -39.84 -37.65 24.77
CA LYS A 448 -40.53 -38.92 24.72
C LYS A 448 -41.48 -38.87 25.90
N GLY A 449 -42.77 -38.81 25.60
CA GLY A 449 -43.85 -39.03 26.56
C GLY A 449 -43.68 -40.41 27.19
N GLY A 450 -42.80 -40.51 28.17
CA GLY A 450 -42.67 -41.65 29.04
C GLY A 450 -43.86 -41.61 29.99
N LYS A 451 -44.72 -42.62 29.91
CA LYS A 451 -45.78 -42.85 30.90
C LYS A 451 -45.19 -42.64 32.31
N SER A 452 -45.85 -41.82 33.11
CA SER A 452 -45.42 -41.55 34.49
C SER A 452 -45.12 -42.87 35.21
N ARG A 453 -44.06 -42.90 36.02
CA ARG A 453 -43.66 -44.07 36.85
C ARG A 453 -44.82 -44.66 37.67
N ARG A 454 -45.85 -43.84 37.94
CA ARG A 454 -47.09 -44.24 38.62
C ARG A 454 -48.03 -45.08 37.73
N GLN A 455 -48.06 -44.80 36.43
CA GLN A 455 -48.87 -45.51 35.43
C GLN A 455 -48.24 -46.89 35.11
N ALA A 456 -46.92 -46.93 34.93
CA ALA A 456 -46.19 -48.20 34.72
C ALA A 456 -46.30 -49.15 35.93
N LYS A 457 -46.27 -48.61 37.16
CA LYS A 457 -46.43 -49.42 38.39
C LYS A 457 -47.86 -49.97 38.56
N ARG A 458 -48.86 -49.30 38.00
CA ARG A 458 -50.26 -49.75 38.04
C ARG A 458 -50.50 -50.88 37.05
N GLU A 459 -50.03 -50.73 35.81
CA GLU A 459 -50.10 -51.76 34.77
C GLU A 459 -49.31 -53.04 35.17
N ALA A 460 -48.16 -52.90 35.81
CA ALA A 460 -47.38 -54.06 36.31
C ALA A 460 -48.09 -54.80 37.45
N LYS A 461 -48.83 -54.08 38.32
CA LYS A 461 -49.58 -54.69 39.42
C LYS A 461 -50.83 -55.42 38.91
N GLU A 462 -51.49 -54.89 37.88
CA GLU A 462 -52.61 -55.55 37.22
C GLU A 462 -52.16 -56.85 36.53
N LYS A 463 -51.04 -56.83 35.78
CA LYS A 463 -50.49 -58.05 35.17
C LYS A 463 -50.13 -59.14 36.17
N CYS A 464 -49.48 -58.76 37.27
CA CYS A 464 -49.13 -59.69 38.35
C CYS A 464 -50.38 -60.33 38.98
N MET A 465 -51.47 -59.58 39.14
CA MET A 465 -52.74 -60.11 39.63
C MET A 465 -53.45 -61.01 38.62
N GLU A 466 -53.32 -60.75 37.32
CA GLU A 466 -53.85 -61.64 36.27
C GLU A 466 -53.10 -62.97 36.21
N GLU A 467 -51.76 -62.94 36.35
CA GLU A 467 -50.93 -64.16 36.38
C GLU A 467 -51.23 -65.03 37.61
N ILE A 468 -51.47 -64.42 38.78
CA ILE A 468 -51.87 -65.16 39.99
C ILE A 468 -53.24 -65.82 39.81
N LYS A 469 -54.21 -65.11 39.20
CA LYS A 469 -55.53 -65.68 38.89
C LYS A 469 -55.48 -66.81 37.84
N ALA A 470 -54.52 -66.76 36.92
CA ALA A 470 -54.33 -67.81 35.93
C ALA A 470 -53.68 -69.08 36.54
N GLY A 471 -52.84 -68.92 37.58
CA GLY A 471 -52.18 -70.02 38.27
C GLY A 471 -53.08 -70.83 39.23
N GLU A 472 -54.13 -70.23 39.81
CA GLU A 472 -55.03 -70.93 40.74
C GLU A 472 -56.01 -71.91 40.05
N ASN A 473 -56.13 -71.90 38.71
CA ASN A 473 -57.07 -72.73 37.95
C ASN A 473 -56.46 -74.00 37.32
N ALA A 474 -55.21 -74.36 37.62
CA ALA A 474 -54.57 -75.56 37.07
C ALA A 474 -54.35 -76.64 38.15
N GLN A 475 -55.27 -77.61 38.25
CA GLN A 475 -55.07 -78.86 39.01
C GLN A 475 -54.17 -79.84 38.24
N PRO A 476 -53.29 -80.62 38.90
CA PRO A 476 -52.43 -81.60 38.22
C PRO A 476 -53.10 -82.98 38.15
N THR A 477 -53.14 -83.57 36.96
CA THR A 477 -53.41 -85.00 36.73
C THR A 477 -52.11 -85.80 36.77
N VAL A 478 -52.16 -86.92 37.50
CA VAL A 478 -51.08 -87.88 37.75
C VAL A 478 -51.00 -88.89 36.62
N GLU A 479 -49.80 -89.23 36.13
CA GLU A 479 -49.55 -90.57 35.58
C GLU A 479 -48.07 -90.99 35.68
N LYS A 480 -47.88 -92.23 36.14
CA LYS A 480 -46.62 -92.98 36.36
C LYS A 480 -46.00 -93.40 35.03
N VAL A 481 -44.67 -93.61 34.99
CA VAL A 481 -44.00 -94.87 34.54
C VAL A 481 -42.54 -94.93 35.06
N GLU A 482 -42.25 -96.05 35.72
CA GLU A 482 -41.02 -96.88 35.90
C GLU A 482 -39.74 -96.58 35.10
N GLU A 483 -38.58 -96.47 35.77
CA GLU A 483 -37.52 -97.49 36.05
C GLU A 483 -36.48 -97.67 34.93
N GLY A 484 -35.20 -97.56 35.30
CA GLY A 484 -34.04 -97.83 34.44
C GLY A 484 -32.72 -97.56 35.16
N ASN A 485 -32.06 -98.64 35.57
CA ASN A 485 -30.94 -98.78 36.52
C ASN A 485 -29.55 -98.55 35.90
N GLU A 486 -28.55 -98.44 36.80
CA GLU A 486 -27.10 -98.74 36.66
C GLU A 486 -26.21 -97.85 35.75
N ALA A 487 -25.00 -97.43 36.12
CA ALA A 487 -24.11 -97.66 37.27
C ALA A 487 -23.12 -96.49 37.41
#